data_AF-A0A2G9Z2S8-F1
#
_entry.id   AF-A0A2G9Z2S8-F1
#
_cell.length_a   1.000
_cell.length_b   1.000
_cell.length_c   1.000
_cell.angle_alpha   90.00
_cell.angle_beta   90.00
_cell.angle_gamma   90.00
#
_symmetry.space_group_name_H-M   'P 1'
#
loop_
_entity.id
_entity.type
_entity.pdbx_description
1 polymer ?
#
loop_
_entity_poly.entity_id
_entity_poly.type
_entity_poly.pdbx_seq_one_letter_code
_entity_poly.pdbx_strand_id
1 'polypeptide(L)'
;MADSVKKLSDQFSKLELSHESIKKEAAKNQVSPAELAVQFIQSNPALRSQYETQLRSIPIANQNEKEIEKLVIVILESEDNAITEKIKEKDLAIIQKKSEIRTESNQQRRQTLEKEVLELEKEKDELGDKGGDIAMELIPLKAF
;
A
#
# COMPACT_ATOMS: atom_id res chain seq x y z
N MET A 1 7.88 20.76 -5.88
CA MET A 1 7.46 20.18 -4.59
C MET A 1 6.05 19.63 -4.62
N ALA A 2 5.02 20.42 -4.96
CA ALA A 2 3.64 19.92 -5.11
C ALA A 2 3.52 18.75 -6.12
N ASP A 3 4.27 18.79 -7.22
CA ASP A 3 4.29 17.72 -8.23
C ASP A 3 4.84 16.38 -7.70
N SER A 4 5.80 16.42 -6.78
CA SER A 4 6.36 15.20 -6.18
C SER A 4 5.45 14.63 -5.10
N VAL A 5 4.80 15.46 -4.28
CA VAL A 5 3.75 14.99 -3.35
C VAL A 5 2.59 14.35 -4.12
N LYS A 6 2.17 14.96 -5.24
CA LYS A 6 1.16 14.39 -6.12
C LYS A 6 1.61 13.05 -6.70
N LYS A 7 2.86 12.96 -7.15
CA LYS A 7 3.41 11.72 -7.69
C LYS A 7 3.48 10.59 -6.65
N LEU A 8 3.91 10.89 -5.42
CA LEU A 8 3.88 9.90 -4.33
C LEU A 8 2.44 9.49 -4.00
N SER A 9 1.48 10.41 -4.07
CA SER A 9 0.05 10.11 -3.89
C SER A 9 -0.51 9.19 -4.98
N ASP A 10 -0.10 9.42 -6.23
CA ASP A 10 -0.47 8.55 -7.35
C ASP A 10 0.14 7.14 -7.19
N GLN A 11 1.39 7.04 -6.75
CA GLN A 11 2.05 5.75 -6.49
C GLN A 11 1.40 5.02 -5.31
N PHE A 12 1.11 5.72 -4.22
CA PHE A 12 0.44 5.16 -3.05
C PHE A 12 -0.95 4.62 -3.40
N SER A 13 -1.72 5.38 -4.19
CA SER A 13 -3.05 4.96 -4.64
C SER A 13 -3.02 3.70 -5.52
N LYS A 14 -1.90 3.46 -6.19
CA LYS A 14 -1.67 2.30 -7.08
C LYS A 14 -1.00 1.13 -6.38
N LEU A 15 -0.63 1.28 -5.12
CA LEU A 15 0.14 0.28 -4.37
C LEU A 15 1.50 0.03 -5.04
N GLU A 16 2.21 1.12 -5.37
CA GLU A 16 3.52 1.12 -6.04
C GLU A 16 4.52 2.05 -5.33
N LEU A 17 4.21 2.51 -4.12
CA LEU A 17 5.08 3.45 -3.42
C LEU A 17 6.15 2.70 -2.63
N SER A 18 7.42 2.97 -2.96
CA SER A 18 8.57 2.36 -2.29
C SER A 18 9.44 3.39 -1.58
N HIS A 19 10.26 2.92 -0.64
CA HIS A 19 11.23 3.77 0.05
C HIS A 19 12.18 4.47 -0.94
N GLU A 20 12.61 3.76 -1.98
CA GLU A 20 13.45 4.31 -3.05
C GLU A 20 12.74 5.39 -3.87
N SER A 21 11.42 5.27 -4.07
CA SER A 21 10.62 6.29 -4.76
C SER A 21 10.60 7.60 -3.96
N ILE A 22 10.43 7.52 -2.63
CA ILE A 22 10.47 8.67 -1.73
C ILE A 22 11.86 9.35 -1.79
N LYS A 23 12.95 8.58 -1.71
CA LYS A 23 14.32 9.11 -1.83
C LYS A 23 14.56 9.81 -3.17
N LYS A 24 14.15 9.18 -4.28
CA LYS A 24 14.33 9.74 -5.63
C LYS A 24 13.57 11.05 -5.81
N GLU A 25 12.34 11.13 -5.33
CA GLU A 25 11.55 12.36 -5.42
C GLU A 25 12.06 13.45 -4.48
N ALA A 26 12.59 13.09 -3.30
CA ALA A 26 13.22 14.04 -2.38
C ALA A 26 14.47 14.66 -2.99
N ALA A 27 15.33 13.84 -3.59
CA ALA A 27 16.54 14.29 -4.29
C ALA A 27 16.22 15.28 -5.43
N LYS A 28 15.16 15.04 -6.21
CA LYS A 28 14.72 15.93 -7.29
C LYS A 28 14.30 17.31 -6.81
N ASN A 29 13.74 17.40 -5.60
CA ASN A 29 13.28 18.66 -5.02
C ASN A 29 14.32 19.31 -4.10
N GLN A 30 15.52 18.72 -3.98
CA GLN A 30 16.58 19.18 -3.08
C GLN A 30 16.11 19.31 -1.62
N VAL A 31 15.26 18.37 -1.18
CA VAL A 31 14.78 18.29 0.21
C VAL A 31 15.18 16.96 0.83
N SER A 32 15.09 16.86 2.16
CA SER A 32 15.27 15.58 2.83
C SER A 32 14.11 14.62 2.51
N PRO A 33 14.35 13.29 2.45
CA PRO A 33 13.28 12.31 2.39
C PRO A 33 12.28 12.44 3.55
N ALA A 34 12.73 12.90 4.72
CA ALA A 34 11.87 13.24 5.87
C ALA A 34 10.84 14.28 5.52
N GLU A 35 11.29 15.43 5.03
CA GLU A 35 10.42 16.55 4.72
C GLU A 35 9.42 16.18 3.64
N LEU A 36 9.86 15.42 2.63
CA LEU A 36 8.95 14.97 1.58
C LEU A 36 7.90 13.97 2.11
N ALA A 37 8.31 13.02 2.96
CA ALA A 37 7.40 12.06 3.57
C ALA A 37 6.39 12.72 4.53
N VAL A 38 6.83 13.68 5.35
CA VAL A 38 5.95 14.48 6.21
C VAL A 38 4.93 15.25 5.37
N GLN A 39 5.37 15.93 4.31
CA GLN A 39 4.46 16.67 3.44
C GLN A 39 3.45 15.75 2.75
N PHE A 40 3.90 14.58 2.30
CA PHE A 40 3.02 13.57 1.73
C PHE A 40 1.98 13.09 2.75
N ILE A 41 2.39 12.72 3.96
CA ILE A 41 1.49 12.28 5.03
C ILE A 41 0.51 13.38 5.42
N GLN A 42 0.96 14.63 5.55
CA GLN A 42 0.10 15.76 5.87
C GLN A 42 -0.94 16.05 4.78
N SER A 43 -0.60 15.75 3.52
CA SER A 43 -1.52 15.86 2.39
C SER A 43 -2.55 14.73 2.31
N ASN A 44 -2.37 13.64 3.08
CA ASN A 44 -3.23 12.46 3.05
C ASN A 44 -3.89 12.20 4.43
N PRO A 45 -5.19 12.53 4.60
CA PRO A 45 -5.86 12.47 5.90
C PRO A 45 -5.80 11.09 6.59
N ALA A 46 -5.83 10.00 5.81
CA ALA A 46 -5.76 8.64 6.34
C ALA A 46 -4.39 8.33 6.97
N LEU A 47 -3.32 8.71 6.27
CA LEU A 47 -1.94 8.54 6.75
C LEU A 47 -1.63 9.47 7.91
N ARG A 48 -2.17 10.69 7.89
CA ARG A 48 -1.95 11.67 8.95
C ARG A 48 -2.40 11.15 10.33
N SER A 49 -3.58 10.52 10.40
CA SER A 49 -4.08 9.96 11.67
C SER A 49 -3.20 8.83 12.21
N GLN A 50 -2.70 7.96 11.33
CA GLN A 50 -1.80 6.87 11.71
C GLN A 50 -0.44 7.40 12.16
N TYR A 51 0.10 8.37 11.43
CA TYR A 51 1.36 9.03 11.76
C TYR A 51 1.32 9.78 13.09
N GLU A 52 0.27 10.58 13.35
CA GLU A 52 0.11 11.29 14.63
C GLU A 52 0.00 10.31 15.83
N THR A 53 -0.59 9.13 15.62
CA THR A 53 -0.67 8.07 16.64
C THR A 53 0.70 7.46 16.91
N GLN A 54 1.47 7.14 15.86
CA GLN A 54 2.84 6.61 16.00
C GLN A 54 3.85 7.65 16.51
N LEU A 55 3.69 8.94 16.20
CA LEU A 55 4.53 10.01 16.74
C LEU A 55 4.39 10.15 18.26
N ARG A 56 3.14 10.07 18.76
CA ARG A 56 2.85 10.23 20.20
C ARG A 56 3.45 9.12 21.07
N SER A 57 3.83 7.98 20.48
CA SER A 57 4.46 6.88 21.22
C SER A 57 5.99 7.04 21.35
N ILE A 58 6.58 8.12 20.82
CA ILE A 58 8.04 8.31 20.78
C ILE A 58 8.46 9.50 21.68
N PRO A 59 9.47 9.34 22.56
CA PRO A 59 10.03 10.45 23.32
C PRO A 59 10.69 11.50 22.41
N ILE A 60 10.37 12.78 22.64
CA ILE A 60 10.76 13.97 21.84
C ILE A 60 12.30 14.06 21.63
N ALA A 61 13.10 13.53 22.55
CA ALA A 61 14.56 13.64 22.52
C ALA A 61 15.27 12.83 21.39
N ASN A 62 14.55 11.95 20.67
CA ASN A 62 15.14 11.01 19.70
C ASN A 62 14.66 11.21 18.24
N GLN A 63 14.22 12.43 17.90
CA GLN A 63 13.54 12.78 16.65
C GLN A 63 14.47 13.27 15.53
N ASN A 64 15.60 12.60 15.27
CA ASN A 64 16.50 12.98 14.16
C ASN A 64 16.82 11.74 13.30
N GLU A 65 16.59 11.80 11.98
CA GLU A 65 16.79 10.75 10.96
C GLU A 65 15.99 9.44 11.12
N LYS A 66 15.88 8.87 12.33
CA LYS A 66 14.93 7.80 12.67
C LYS A 66 13.47 8.17 12.39
N GLU A 67 13.16 9.46 12.32
CA GLU A 67 11.82 9.91 11.94
C GLU A 67 11.48 9.57 10.49
N ILE A 68 12.47 9.60 9.58
CA ILE A 68 12.30 9.21 8.17
C ILE A 68 11.87 7.75 8.08
N GLU A 69 12.60 6.88 8.76
CA GLU A 69 12.31 5.44 8.73
C GLU A 69 10.94 5.14 9.32
N LYS A 70 10.54 5.86 10.39
CA LYS A 70 9.21 5.72 10.97
C LYS A 70 8.10 6.26 10.09
N LEU A 71 8.32 7.39 9.42
CA LEU A 71 7.40 7.94 8.42
C LEU A 71 7.19 6.96 7.26
N VAL A 72 8.28 6.35 6.77
CA VAL A 72 8.24 5.34 5.70
C VAL A 72 7.55 4.07 6.18
N ILE A 73 7.80 3.62 7.42
CA ILE A 73 7.10 2.47 8.02
C ILE A 73 5.59 2.72 8.06
N VAL A 74 5.12 3.89 8.51
CA VAL A 74 3.68 4.23 8.52
C VAL A 74 3.07 4.13 7.13
N ILE A 75 3.76 4.65 6.12
CA ILE A 75 3.29 4.62 4.73
C ILE A 75 3.20 3.17 4.22
N LEU A 76 4.27 2.40 4.37
CA LEU A 76 4.34 1.02 3.91
C LEU A 76 3.38 0.08 4.68
N GLU A 77 3.22 0.27 5.99
CA GLU A 77 2.22 -0.48 6.78
C GLU A 77 0.79 -0.14 6.36
N SER A 78 0.51 1.13 6.03
CA SER A 78 -0.80 1.50 5.49
C SER A 78 -1.06 0.87 4.13
N GLU A 79 -0.03 0.73 3.30
CA GLU A 79 -0.12 0.11 1.99
C GLU A 79 -0.30 -1.41 2.08
N ASP A 80 0.44 -2.07 2.99
CA ASP A 80 0.30 -3.50 3.30
C ASP A 80 -1.10 -3.83 3.84
N ASN A 81 -1.64 -2.98 4.72
CA ASN A 81 -3.02 -3.11 5.21
C ASN A 81 -4.04 -3.00 4.06
N ALA A 82 -3.87 -2.02 3.17
CA ALA A 82 -4.76 -1.84 2.02
C ALA A 82 -4.67 -3.02 1.02
N ILE A 83 -3.48 -3.59 0.81
CA ILE A 83 -3.29 -4.81 0.02
C ILE A 83 -4.03 -5.98 0.68
N THR A 84 -3.84 -6.16 1.98
CA THR A 84 -4.48 -7.24 2.74
C THR A 84 -6.01 -7.14 2.68
N GLU A 85 -6.57 -5.94 2.79
CA GLU A 85 -8.01 -5.71 2.63
C GLU A 85 -8.49 -6.04 1.22
N LYS A 86 -7.80 -5.57 0.17
CA LYS A 86 -8.15 -5.90 -1.23
C LYS A 86 -8.06 -7.39 -1.53
N ILE A 87 -7.08 -8.11 -0.98
CA ILE A 87 -6.98 -9.57 -1.12
C ILE A 87 -8.21 -10.24 -0.50
N LYS A 88 -8.63 -9.82 0.69
CA LYS A 88 -9.84 -10.34 1.35
C LYS A 88 -11.11 -10.08 0.54
N GLU A 89 -11.25 -8.87 -0.03
CA GLU A 89 -12.37 -8.53 -0.92
C GLU A 89 -12.42 -9.43 -2.15
N LYS A 90 -11.26 -9.67 -2.78
CA LYS A 90 -11.15 -10.58 -3.93
C LYS A 90 -11.48 -12.02 -3.55
N ASP A 91 -11.02 -12.50 -2.40
CA ASP A 91 -11.37 -13.82 -1.90
C ASP A 91 -12.87 -14.00 -1.73
N LEU A 92 -13.56 -13.00 -1.15
CA LEU A 92 -15.01 -13.03 -1.03
C LEU A 92 -15.69 -13.03 -2.40
N ALA A 93 -15.22 -12.21 -3.35
CA ALA A 93 -15.76 -12.18 -4.72
C ALA A 93 -15.56 -13.52 -5.45
N ILE A 94 -14.39 -14.16 -5.30
CA ILE A 94 -14.09 -15.48 -5.86
C ILE A 94 -15.02 -16.54 -5.25
N ILE A 95 -15.19 -16.54 -3.93
CA ILE A 95 -16.08 -17.48 -3.23
C ILE A 95 -17.52 -17.32 -3.76
N GLN A 96 -17.99 -16.08 -3.87
CA GLN A 96 -19.33 -15.78 -4.36
C GLN A 96 -19.52 -16.26 -5.81
N LYS A 97 -18.59 -15.92 -6.72
CA LYS A 97 -18.67 -16.37 -8.12
C LYS A 97 -18.56 -17.89 -8.27
N LYS A 98 -17.71 -18.55 -7.48
CA LYS A 98 -17.63 -20.02 -7.45
C LYS A 98 -18.95 -20.66 -6.97
N SER A 99 -19.67 -20.00 -6.06
CA SER A 99 -21.02 -20.42 -5.68
C SER A 99 -22.02 -20.24 -6.83
N GLU A 100 -22.01 -19.09 -7.51
CA GLU A 100 -22.89 -18.82 -8.66
C GLU A 100 -22.67 -19.84 -9.79
N ILE A 101 -21.41 -20.19 -10.11
CA ILE A 101 -21.05 -21.21 -11.11
C ILE A 101 -21.70 -22.56 -10.81
N ARG A 102 -21.75 -22.98 -9.53
CA ARG A 102 -22.32 -24.27 -9.13
C ARG A 102 -23.81 -24.35 -9.40
N THR A 103 -24.52 -23.23 -9.29
CA THR A 103 -25.98 -23.14 -9.51
C THR A 103 -26.36 -22.72 -10.93
N GLU A 104 -25.41 -22.20 -11.70
CA GLU A 104 -25.66 -21.70 -13.07
C GLU A 104 -25.89 -22.86 -14.04
N SER A 105 -27.02 -22.86 -14.73
CA SER A 105 -27.41 -23.88 -15.71
C SER A 105 -27.10 -23.47 -17.15
N ASN A 106 -26.94 -22.18 -17.42
CA ASN A 106 -26.57 -21.66 -18.73
C ASN A 106 -25.06 -21.81 -18.96
N GLN A 107 -24.69 -22.66 -19.92
CA GLN A 107 -23.29 -22.95 -20.24
C GLN A 107 -22.47 -21.71 -20.63
N GLN A 108 -23.04 -20.80 -21.40
CA GLN A 108 -22.33 -19.59 -21.84
C GLN A 108 -22.09 -18.64 -20.66
N ARG A 109 -23.08 -18.47 -19.79
CA ARG A 109 -22.95 -17.68 -18.57
C ARG A 109 -21.94 -18.29 -17.60
N ARG A 110 -21.95 -19.61 -17.46
CA ARG A 110 -20.97 -20.34 -16.64
C ARG A 110 -19.55 -20.10 -17.11
N GLN A 111 -19.28 -20.19 -18.42
CA GLN A 111 -17.95 -19.90 -18.98
C GLN A 111 -17.51 -18.45 -18.76
N THR A 112 -18.45 -17.49 -18.79
CA THR A 112 -18.13 -16.09 -18.43
C THR A 112 -17.71 -15.97 -16.96
N LEU A 113 -18.48 -16.58 -16.05
CA LEU A 113 -18.16 -16.56 -14.61
C LEU A 113 -16.82 -17.25 -14.30
N GLU A 114 -16.50 -18.36 -14.98
CA GLU A 114 -15.21 -19.05 -14.84
C GLU A 114 -14.03 -18.17 -15.28
N LYS A 115 -14.19 -17.39 -16.36
CA LYS A 115 -13.17 -16.41 -16.78
C LYS A 115 -13.00 -15.29 -15.76
N GLU A 116 -14.10 -14.73 -15.27
CA GLU A 116 -14.06 -13.68 -14.24
C GLU A 116 -13.40 -14.17 -12.94
N VAL A 117 -13.61 -15.44 -12.55
CA VAL A 117 -12.90 -16.05 -11.41
C VAL A 117 -11.39 -16.13 -11.68
N LEU A 118 -10.99 -16.55 -12.87
CA LEU A 118 -9.57 -16.67 -13.23
C LEU A 118 -8.88 -15.31 -13.27
N GLU A 119 -9.55 -14.27 -13.77
CA GLU A 119 -9.06 -12.89 -13.71
C GLU A 119 -8.91 -12.40 -12.27
N LEU A 120 -9.90 -12.66 -11.40
CA LEU A 120 -9.82 -12.29 -9.99
C LEU A 120 -8.71 -13.04 -9.23
N GLU A 121 -8.50 -14.33 -9.53
CA GLU A 121 -7.40 -15.12 -8.97
C GLU A 121 -6.05 -14.54 -9.39
N LYS A 122 -5.89 -14.20 -10.68
CA LYS A 122 -4.67 -13.55 -11.17
C LYS A 122 -4.42 -12.20 -10.49
N GLU A 123 -5.43 -11.35 -10.41
CA GLU A 123 -5.29 -10.04 -9.74
C GLU A 123 -5.01 -10.17 -8.24
N LYS A 124 -5.52 -11.24 -7.60
CA LYS A 124 -5.21 -11.54 -6.20
C LYS A 124 -3.74 -11.95 -6.05
N ASP A 125 -3.23 -12.80 -6.94
CA ASP A 125 -1.84 -13.22 -6.92
C ASP A 125 -0.90 -12.03 -7.13
N GLU A 126 -1.21 -11.13 -8.07
CA GLU A 126 -0.45 -9.89 -8.28
C GLU A 126 -0.44 -8.98 -7.04
N LEU A 127 -1.54 -8.90 -6.30
CA LEU A 127 -1.58 -8.19 -5.02
C LEU A 127 -0.77 -8.90 -3.93
N GLY A 128 -0.77 -10.23 -3.94
CA GLY A 128 0.03 -11.05 -3.03
C GLY A 128 1.53 -10.81 -3.20
N ASP A 129 2.00 -10.78 -4.46
CA ASP A 129 3.39 -10.46 -4.79
C ASP A 129 3.77 -9.04 -4.32
N LYS A 130 2.90 -8.05 -4.57
CA LYS A 130 3.11 -6.68 -4.08
C LYS A 130 3.19 -6.59 -2.56
N GLY A 131 2.32 -7.31 -1.84
CA GLY A 131 2.37 -7.38 -0.38
C GLY A 131 3.68 -8.01 0.11
N GLY A 132 4.15 -9.04 -0.59
CA GLY A 132 5.46 -9.65 -0.35
C GLY A 132 6.62 -8.66 -0.52
N ASP A 133 6.61 -7.85 -1.58
CA ASP A 133 7.62 -6.82 -1.81
C ASP A 133 7.64 -5.76 -0.70
N ILE A 134 6.46 -5.29 -0.28
CA ILE A 134 6.34 -4.32 0.84
C ILE A 134 6.83 -4.94 2.15
N ALA A 135 6.49 -6.20 2.42
CA ALA A 135 6.98 -6.91 3.60
C ALA A 135 8.52 -7.00 3.60
N MET A 136 9.14 -7.26 2.45
CA MET A 136 10.61 -7.26 2.32
C MET A 136 11.22 -5.87 2.56
N GLU A 137 10.56 -4.79 2.16
CA GLU A 137 11.00 -3.41 2.47
C GLU A 137 10.84 -3.07 3.96
N LEU A 138 9.81 -3.60 4.62
CA LEU A 138 9.54 -3.35 6.05
C LEU A 138 10.49 -4.09 7.00
N ILE A 139 10.95 -5.30 6.65
CA ILE A 139 11.86 -6.12 7.50
C ILE A 139 13.11 -5.35 7.95
N PRO A 140 13.92 -4.76 7.06
CA PRO A 140 15.12 -4.03 7.47
C PRO A 140 14.78 -2.75 8.25
N LEU A 141 13.64 -2.10 7.96
CA LEU A 141 13.23 -0.87 8.64
C LEU A 141 12.75 -1.11 10.08
N LYS A 142 12.24 -2.30 10.40
CA LYS A 142 11.79 -2.68 11.75
C LYS A 142 12.92 -3.22 12.64
N ALA A 143 14.13 -3.39 12.11
CA ALA A 143 15.27 -3.94 12.85
C ALA A 143 16.09 -2.89 13.64
N PHE A 144 15.68 -1.61 13.63
CA PHE A 144 16.35 -0.44 14.24
C PHE A 144 15.58 0.18 15.43
#